data_AF-R6P9R5-F1
#
_entry.id   AF-R6P9R5-F1
#
_cell.length_a   1.000
_cell.length_b   1.000
_cell.length_c   1.000
_cell.angle_alpha   90.00
_cell.angle_beta   90.00
_cell.angle_gamma   90.00
#
_symmetry.space_group_name_H-M   'P 1'
#
loop_
_entity.id
_entity.type
_entity.pdbx_description
1 polymer ?
#
loop_
_entity_poly.entity_id
_entity_poly.type
_entity_poly.pdbx_seq_one_letter_code
_entity_poly.pdbx_strand_id
1 'polypeptide(L)' 'MTEKELSSYQGKNLRIHCTDSSIIEGFCCLFVRAIDNEPGIPAIGIETKNYERGIIEITLPEIETIEIMR' A
#
# COMPACT_ATOMS: atom_id res chain seq x y z
N MET A 1 -4.73 -11.83 0.35
CA MET A 1 -4.15 -11.10 -0.78
C MET A 1 -2.78 -11.66 -1.09
N THR A 2 -2.39 -11.76 -2.36
CA THR A 2 -1.08 -12.22 -2.84
C THR A 2 -0.22 -11.04 -3.30
N GLU A 3 1.09 -11.25 -3.44
CA GLU A 3 2.00 -10.24 -4.01
C GLU A 3 1.57 -9.78 -5.41
N LYS A 4 1.06 -10.71 -6.24
CA LYS A 4 0.54 -10.39 -7.58
C LYS A 4 -0.72 -9.54 -7.56
N GLU A 5 -1.61 -9.79 -6.59
CA GLU A 5 -2.79 -8.94 -6.40
C GLU A 5 -2.36 -7.54 -5.92
N LEU A 6 -1.40 -7.49 -4.99
CA LEU A 6 -0.88 -6.25 -4.43
C LEU A 6 -0.25 -5.34 -5.51
N SER A 7 0.56 -5.91 -6.40
CA SER A 7 1.20 -5.15 -7.49
C SER A 7 0.20 -4.54 -8.48
N SER A 8 -0.99 -5.12 -8.61
CA SER A 8 -2.04 -4.60 -9.49
C SER A 8 -2.64 -3.27 -9.03
N TYR A 9 -2.35 -2.82 -7.81
CA TYR A 9 -2.85 -1.56 -7.26
C TYR A 9 -1.96 -0.35 -7.54
N GLN A 10 -0.72 -0.57 -8.01
CA GLN A 10 0.17 0.54 -8.39
C GLN A 10 -0.50 1.43 -9.45
N GLY A 11 -0.43 2.75 -9.25
CA GLY A 11 -1.03 3.75 -10.13
C GLY A 11 -2.52 4.02 -9.89
N LYS A 12 -3.10 3.57 -8.75
CA LYS A 12 -4.50 3.80 -8.41
C LYS A 12 -4.64 4.62 -7.12
N ASN A 13 -5.75 5.33 -7.00
CA ASN A 13 -6.18 5.91 -5.73
C ASN A 13 -6.85 4.81 -4.89
N LEU A 14 -6.37 4.62 -3.67
CA LEU A 14 -6.80 3.54 -2.79
C LEU A 14 -7.32 4.09 -1.46
N ARG A 15 -8.28 3.36 -0.89
CA ARG A 15 -8.55 3.34 0.55
C ARG A 15 -8.12 1.99 1.08
N ILE A 16 -7.27 1.98 2.09
CA ILE A 16 -6.68 0.79 2.67
C ILE A 16 -7.12 0.69 4.12
N HIS A 17 -7.71 -0.45 4.48
CA HIS A 17 -7.98 -0.80 5.87
C HIS A 17 -6.83 -1.67 6.36
N CYS A 18 -6.14 -1.22 7.40
CA CYS A 18 -5.02 -1.94 8.00
C CYS A 18 -5.49 -2.78 9.18
N THR A 19 -4.73 -3.82 9.51
CA THR A 19 -5.03 -4.77 10.60
C THR A 19 -5.05 -4.12 11.99
N ASP A 20 -4.43 -2.95 12.15
CA ASP A 20 -4.46 -2.12 13.36
C ASP A 20 -5.69 -1.19 13.43
N SER A 21 -6.67 -1.38 12.54
CA SER A 21 -7.86 -0.53 12.36
C SER A 21 -7.59 0.87 11.81
N SER A 22 -6.35 1.19 11.41
CA SER A 22 -6.06 2.45 10.71
C SER A 22 -6.60 2.42 9.29
N ILE A 23 -7.00 3.60 8.78
CA ILE A 23 -7.43 3.80 7.39
C ILE A 23 -6.44 4.74 6.73
N ILE A 24 -5.87 4.31 5.60
CA ILE A 24 -4.95 5.10 4.80
C ILE A 24 -5.57 5.33 3.43
N GLU A 25 -5.67 6.60 3.03
CA GLU A 25 -6.18 7.01 1.72
C GLU A 25 -5.12 7.76 0.94
N GLY A 26 -4.90 7.39 -0.32
CA GLY A 26 -3.93 8.06 -1.15
C GLY A 26 -3.68 7.39 -2.50
N PHE A 27 -2.70 7.92 -3.22
CA PHE A 27 -2.25 7.38 -4.49
C PHE A 27 -1.16 6.33 -4.27
N CYS A 28 -1.35 5.13 -4.79
CA CYS A 28 -0.36 4.06 -4.74
C CYS A 28 0.75 4.35 -5.77
N CYS A 29 1.82 5.00 -5.33
CA CYS A 29 2.89 5.47 -6.21
C CYS A 29 3.95 4.40 -6.52
N LEU A 30 4.08 3.38 -5.67
CA LEU A 30 5.05 2.30 -5.87
C LEU A 30 4.58 0.96 -5.29
N PHE A 31 5.18 -0.10 -5.81
CA PHE A 31 5.08 -1.47 -5.29
C PHE A 31 6.51 -2.01 -5.13
N VAL A 32 6.79 -2.62 -3.99
CA VAL A 32 8.07 -3.26 -3.68
C VAL A 32 7.86 -4.77 -3.62
N ARG A 33 8.65 -5.52 -4.39
CA ARG A 33 8.61 -6.99 -4.37
C ARG A 33 9.21 -7.52 -3.09
N ALA A 34 8.79 -8.71 -2.68
CA ALA A 34 9.37 -9.40 -1.54
C ALA A 34 10.90 -9.55 -1.66
N ILE A 35 11.40 -9.86 -2.86
CA ILE A 35 12.83 -10.06 -3.11
C ILE A 35 13.66 -8.76 -3.08
N ASP A 36 13.01 -7.60 -3.25
CA ASP A 36 13.67 -6.29 -3.24
C ASP A 36 13.47 -5.56 -1.90
N ASN A 37 12.71 -6.16 -0.97
CA ASN A 37 12.45 -5.61 0.36
C ASN A 37 13.18 -6.43 1.42
N GLU A 38 13.83 -5.78 2.37
CA GLU A 38 14.39 -6.43 3.56
C GLU A 38 13.49 -6.05 4.74
N PRO A 39 12.36 -6.77 4.89
CA PRO A 39 12.34 -8.07 5.58
C PRO A 39 11.88 -9.27 4.73
N GLY A 40 11.88 -9.17 3.40
CA GLY A 40 11.39 -10.23 2.50
C GLY A 40 9.88 -10.22 2.31
N ILE A 41 9.22 -9.07 2.55
CA ILE A 41 7.77 -8.91 2.53
C ILE A 41 7.39 -7.87 1.47
N PRO A 42 6.45 -8.16 0.56
CA PRO A 42 6.05 -7.19 -0.46
C PRO A 42 5.26 -6.04 0.17
N ALA A 43 5.37 -4.85 -0.40
CA ALA A 43 4.78 -3.62 0.14
C ALA A 43 4.27 -2.70 -0.96
N ILE A 44 3.40 -1.75 -0.59
CA ILE A 44 2.97 -0.64 -1.44
C ILE A 44 3.28 0.69 -0.75
N GLY A 45 3.68 1.68 -1.54
CA GLY A 45 3.88 3.05 -1.06
C GLY A 45 2.70 3.93 -1.43
N ILE A 46 2.15 4.62 -0.44
CA ILE A 46 0.99 5.50 -0.57
C ILE A 46 1.40 6.95 -0.35
N GLU A 47 1.18 7.77 -1.37
CA GLU A 47 1.26 9.22 -1.29
C GLU A 47 -0.09 9.75 -0.79
N THR A 48 -0.12 10.32 0.42
CA THR A 48 -1.35 10.87 1.02
C THR A 48 -1.39 12.39 0.84
N LYS A 49 -2.59 12.98 0.72
CA LYS A 49 -2.75 14.44 0.54
C LYS A 49 -2.28 15.28 1.73
N ASN A 50 -2.18 14.68 2.91
CA ASN A 50 -1.88 15.37 4.16
C ASN A 50 -0.41 15.26 4.57
N TYR A 51 0.37 14.40 3.91
CA TYR A 51 1.80 14.27 4.21
C TYR A 51 2.57 15.20 3.28
N GLU A 52 3.02 16.35 3.81
CA GLU A 52 3.63 17.40 3.01
C GLU A 52 4.80 16.91 2.13
N ARG A 53 5.49 15.80 2.48
CA ARG A 53 6.59 15.20 1.68
C ARG A 53 6.87 13.70 1.92
N GLY A 54 5.87 12.86 2.23
CA GLY A 54 6.13 11.46 2.62
C GLY A 54 5.33 10.42 1.85
N ILE A 55 5.96 9.28 1.61
CA ILE A 55 5.33 8.05 1.15
C ILE A 55 5.17 7.16 2.39
N ILE A 56 3.95 6.69 2.64
CA ILE A 56 3.69 5.68 3.67
C ILE A 56 3.87 4.32 3.01
N GLU A 57 4.85 3.55 3.45
CA GLU A 57 5.00 2.16 3.04
C GLU A 57 4.11 1.27 3.92
N ILE A 58 3.35 0.38 3.29
CA ILE A 58 2.45 -0.57 3.96
C ILE A 58 2.79 -1.96 3.43
N THR A 59 3.24 -2.85 4.30
CA THR A 59 3.58 -4.22 3.96
C THR A 59 2.32 -5.10 3.84
N LEU A 60 2.37 -6.14 3.02
CA LEU A 60 1.22 -7.02 2.76
C LEU A 60 0.52 -7.56 4.03
N PRO A 61 1.23 -7.95 5.12
CA PRO A 61 0.61 -8.41 6.37
C PRO A 61 -0.14 -7.32 7.15
N GLU A 62 0.16 -6.04 6.91
CA GLU A 62 -0.51 -4.92 7.56
C GLU A 62 -1.87 -4.61 6.91
N ILE A 63 -2.13 -5.17 5.73
CA ILE A 63 -3.32 -4.88 4.92
C ILE A 63 -4.42 -5.89 5.21
N GLU A 64 -5.57 -5.39 5.66
CA GLU A 64 -6.79 -6.17 5.79
C GLU A 64 -7.60 -6.16 4.49
N THR A 65 -7.91 -4.96 3.97
CA THR A 65 -8.63 -4.78 2.69
C THR A 65 -8.15 -3.56 1.91
N ILE A 66 -8.37 -3.57 0.59
CA ILE A 66 -8.09 -2.43 -0.31
C ILE A 66 -9.30 -2.16 -1.19
N GLU A 67 -9.74 -0.91 -1.21
CA GLU A 67 -10.77 -0.39 -2.09
C GLU A 67 -10.15 0.57 -3.12
N ILE A 68 -10.52 0.41 -4.40
CA ILE A 68 -10.13 1.34 -5.45
C ILE A 68 -11.13 2.50 -5.45
N MET A 69 -10.63 3.71 -5.23
CA MET A 69 -11.43 4.94 -5.28
C MET A 69 -11.56 5.41 -6.73
N ARG A 70 -12.79 5.77 -7.13
CA ARG A 70 -13.11 6.32 -8.46
C ARG A 70 -12.84 7.82 -8.53
#